data_AF-A0A2R5FGD6-F1
#
_entry.id   AF-A0A2R5FGD6-F1
#
_cell.length_a   1.000
_cell.length_b   1.000
_cell.length_c   1.000
_cell.angle_alpha   90.00
_cell.angle_beta   90.00
_cell.angle_gamma   90.00
#
_symmetry.space_group_name_H-M   'P 1'
#
loop_
_entity.id
_entity.type
_entity.pdbx_description
1 polymer ?
#
loop_
_entity_poly.entity_id
_entity_poly.type
_entity_poly.pdbx_seq_one_letter_code
_entity_poly.pdbx_strand_id
1 'polypeptide(L)'
;MKNMGDVTLVKGDVRGAISLAFGDLDGEGILAFVVNWITGKIIAYQIDFDKQDLTRLDDTENPLGDNLIISKCEREECQMTFFDIDSDGDLDILVGGENNFLQLFINHGTPSKPSFSLDEVSQLPDTLGNYQFGSGKSLPVIADTDGDGDLDLWVATSHGVELFENTAADCASQCTRGRGVCANEGLSSTFNDERDSFGLFSTSFAAGVCDCQPKFAGVACEQCDDTHYGQNCADKCPQN
;
A
#
# COMPACT_ATOMS: atom_id res chain seq x y z
N MET A 1 3.14 -35.63 -1.46
CA MET A 1 2.84 -34.60 -2.48
C MET A 1 1.33 -34.42 -2.51
N LYS A 2 0.81 -33.27 -2.10
CA LYS A 2 -0.59 -32.92 -2.40
C LYS A 2 -0.62 -32.69 -3.91
N ASN A 3 -1.45 -33.45 -4.63
CA ASN A 3 -1.70 -33.15 -6.03
C ASN A 3 -2.29 -31.74 -6.07
N MET A 4 -1.71 -30.84 -6.89
CA MET A 4 -2.46 -29.67 -7.33
C MET A 4 -3.76 -30.21 -7.93
N GLY A 5 -4.91 -29.64 -7.55
CA GLY A 5 -6.21 -30.06 -8.05
C GLY A 5 -6.31 -29.93 -9.57
N ASP A 6 -7.51 -30.09 -10.12
CA ASP A 6 -7.72 -29.92 -11.55
C ASP A 6 -7.31 -28.50 -11.98
N VAL A 7 -6.34 -28.40 -12.89
CA VAL A 7 -5.84 -27.13 -13.45
C VAL A 7 -6.42 -26.97 -14.85
N THR A 8 -7.29 -25.97 -15.06
CA THR A 8 -7.71 -25.54 -16.39
C THR A 8 -6.88 -24.35 -16.86
N LEU A 9 -6.39 -24.43 -18.10
CA LEU A 9 -5.69 -23.32 -18.75
C LEU A 9 -6.69 -22.38 -19.44
N VAL A 10 -6.78 -21.15 -18.95
CA VAL A 10 -7.51 -20.04 -19.60
C VAL A 10 -6.47 -19.05 -20.14
N LYS A 11 -6.66 -18.54 -21.35
CA LYS A 11 -5.68 -17.65 -22.02
C LYS A 11 -6.33 -16.38 -22.54
N GLY A 12 -5.70 -15.23 -22.25
CA GLY A 12 -5.88 -13.99 -23.00
C GLY A 12 -4.64 -13.69 -23.83
N ASP A 13 -4.79 -13.28 -25.10
CA ASP A 13 -3.67 -12.81 -25.93
C ASP A 13 -3.48 -11.31 -25.73
N VAL A 14 -2.39 -10.94 -25.08
CA VAL A 14 -1.89 -9.58 -24.98
C VAL A 14 -0.52 -9.63 -25.63
N ARG A 15 -0.41 -9.19 -26.88
CA ARG A 15 0.87 -9.12 -27.58
C ARG A 15 1.81 -8.20 -26.81
N GLY A 16 2.64 -8.79 -25.95
CA GLY A 16 3.56 -8.09 -25.06
C GLY A 16 3.02 -7.81 -23.65
N ALA A 17 2.32 -8.74 -22.99
CA ALA A 17 2.11 -8.64 -21.54
C ALA A 17 3.47 -8.63 -20.79
N ILE A 18 3.72 -7.63 -19.94
CA ILE A 18 4.97 -7.54 -19.15
C ILE A 18 4.76 -7.56 -17.63
N SER A 19 3.60 -7.06 -17.17
CA SER A 19 3.20 -7.08 -15.77
C SER A 19 1.74 -7.50 -15.67
N LEU A 20 1.39 -8.22 -14.60
CA LEU A 20 0.04 -8.62 -14.26
C LEU A 20 -0.23 -8.26 -12.80
N ALA A 21 -1.37 -7.62 -12.55
CA ALA A 21 -1.90 -7.38 -11.21
C ALA A 21 -3.37 -7.80 -11.17
N PHE A 22 -3.84 -8.21 -10.00
CA PHE A 22 -5.26 -8.41 -9.75
C PHE A 22 -5.76 -7.28 -8.86
N GLY A 23 -6.99 -6.84 -9.09
CA GLY A 23 -7.61 -5.80 -8.28
C GLY A 23 -9.12 -5.89 -8.39
N ASP A 24 -9.80 -5.59 -7.29
CA ASP A 24 -11.23 -5.36 -7.24
C ASP A 24 -11.42 -3.89 -6.92
N LEU A 25 -11.57 -3.08 -7.98
CA LEU A 25 -11.59 -1.63 -7.85
C LEU A 25 -12.89 -1.14 -7.25
N ASP A 26 -14.03 -1.80 -7.52
CA ASP A 26 -15.37 -1.31 -7.20
C ASP A 26 -16.19 -2.24 -6.29
N GLY A 27 -15.62 -3.40 -5.92
CA GLY A 27 -16.28 -4.40 -5.08
C GLY A 27 -17.24 -5.32 -5.84
N GLU A 28 -17.29 -5.23 -7.17
CA GLU A 28 -18.14 -6.10 -8.01
C GLU A 28 -17.40 -7.37 -8.47
N GLY A 29 -16.09 -7.44 -8.25
CA GLY A 29 -15.30 -8.64 -8.45
C GLY A 29 -13.88 -8.38 -8.95
N ILE A 30 -13.07 -9.44 -8.92
CA ILE A 30 -11.65 -9.34 -9.26
C ILE A 30 -11.45 -9.24 -10.78
N LEU A 31 -10.73 -8.21 -11.20
CA LEU A 31 -10.20 -8.04 -12.55
C LEU A 31 -8.72 -8.41 -12.60
N ALA A 32 -8.27 -8.80 -13.79
CA ALA A 32 -6.85 -8.94 -14.11
C ALA A 32 -6.40 -7.76 -14.98
N PHE A 33 -5.37 -7.05 -14.54
CA PHE A 33 -4.82 -5.90 -15.23
C PHE A 33 -3.42 -6.22 -15.76
N VAL A 34 -3.23 -6.03 -17.06
CA VAL A 34 -1.98 -6.36 -17.75
C VAL A 34 -1.38 -5.10 -18.35
N VAL A 35 -0.10 -4.85 -18.07
CA VAL A 35 0.64 -3.78 -18.73
C VAL A 35 1.18 -4.28 -20.07
N ASN A 36 0.90 -3.53 -21.14
CA ASN A 36 1.46 -3.81 -22.46
C ASN A 36 2.88 -3.24 -22.60
N TRP A 37 3.86 -4.09 -22.89
CA TRP A 37 5.27 -3.76 -23.10
C TRP A 37 5.51 -2.73 -24.22
N ILE A 38 4.69 -2.73 -25.28
CA ILE A 38 4.91 -1.83 -26.42
C ILE A 38 4.39 -0.44 -26.14
N THR A 39 3.24 -0.33 -25.46
CA THR A 39 2.50 0.92 -25.33
C THR A 39 2.42 1.45 -23.90
N GLY A 40 2.84 0.69 -22.89
CA GLY A 40 2.67 1.03 -21.47
C GLY A 40 1.21 1.07 -21.01
N LYS A 41 0.25 0.82 -21.92
CA LYS A 41 -1.20 0.85 -21.62
C LYS A 41 -1.56 -0.33 -20.74
N ILE A 42 -2.42 -0.09 -19.76
CA ILE A 42 -3.02 -1.14 -18.95
C ILE A 42 -4.26 -1.68 -19.67
N ILE A 43 -4.35 -3.00 -19.77
CA ILE A 43 -5.46 -3.74 -20.36
C ILE A 43 -6.13 -4.54 -19.25
N ALA A 44 -7.44 -4.35 -19.07
CA ALA A 44 -8.22 -5.09 -18.10
C ALA A 44 -8.85 -6.35 -18.72
N TYR A 45 -8.95 -7.39 -17.91
CA TYR A 45 -9.63 -8.64 -18.22
C TYR A 45 -10.63 -8.95 -17.10
N GLN A 46 -11.88 -9.19 -17.48
CA GLN A 46 -12.86 -9.80 -16.61
C GLN A 46 -12.55 -11.29 -16.47
N ILE A 47 -12.51 -11.76 -15.23
CA ILE A 47 -12.32 -13.17 -14.89
C ILE A 47 -13.69 -13.76 -14.59
N ASP A 48 -14.07 -14.81 -15.32
CA ASP A 48 -15.25 -15.61 -15.04
C ASP A 48 -14.82 -17.01 -14.61
N PHE A 49 -14.82 -17.25 -13.29
CA PHE A 49 -14.38 -18.52 -12.71
C PHE A 49 -15.33 -19.68 -13.04
N ASP A 50 -16.63 -19.41 -13.16
CA ASP A 50 -17.64 -20.44 -13.44
C ASP A 50 -17.54 -20.92 -14.89
N LYS A 51 -17.33 -19.98 -15.82
CA LYS A 51 -17.16 -20.28 -17.25
C LYS A 51 -15.73 -20.62 -17.63
N GLN A 52 -14.77 -20.45 -16.70
CA GLN A 52 -13.34 -20.61 -16.94
C GLN A 52 -12.88 -19.78 -18.15
N ASP A 53 -13.23 -18.49 -18.13
CA ASP A 53 -13.02 -17.57 -19.25
C ASP A 53 -12.35 -16.26 -18.82
N LEU A 54 -11.60 -15.66 -19.75
CA LEU A 54 -10.95 -14.37 -19.60
C LEU A 54 -11.41 -13.45 -20.73
N THR A 55 -12.29 -12.51 -20.41
CA THR A 55 -12.80 -11.54 -21.39
C THR A 55 -11.96 -10.27 -21.32
N ARG A 56 -11.29 -9.92 -22.42
CA ARG A 56 -10.63 -8.61 -22.53
C ARG A 56 -11.69 -7.52 -22.54
N LEU A 57 -11.61 -6.60 -21.60
CA LEU A 57 -12.45 -5.40 -21.58
C LEU A 57 -11.93 -4.42 -22.62
N ASP A 58 -12.85 -3.80 -23.35
CA ASP A 58 -12.47 -2.72 -24.24
C ASP A 58 -12.19 -1.43 -23.46
N ASP A 59 -11.77 -0.43 -24.20
CA ASP A 59 -11.38 0.89 -23.74
C ASP A 59 -12.50 1.63 -22.97
N THR A 60 -13.77 1.35 -23.29
CA THR A 60 -14.95 1.92 -22.62
C THR A 60 -15.38 1.14 -21.38
N GLU A 61 -14.98 -0.13 -21.29
CA GLU A 61 -15.27 -1.03 -20.17
C GLU A 61 -14.11 -1.12 -19.17
N ASN A 62 -12.90 -0.71 -19.55
CA ASN A 62 -11.75 -0.68 -18.65
C ASN A 62 -11.96 0.38 -17.56
N PRO A 63 -12.04 0.01 -16.27
CA PRO A 63 -12.31 0.95 -15.19
C PRO A 63 -11.20 1.99 -15.01
N LEU A 64 -9.96 1.68 -15.43
CA LEU A 64 -8.84 2.64 -15.42
C LEU A 64 -8.93 3.68 -16.55
N GLY A 65 -9.87 3.50 -17.48
CA GLY A 65 -10.06 4.32 -18.66
C GLY A 65 -8.92 4.19 -19.69
N ASP A 66 -9.00 5.04 -20.71
CA ASP A 66 -8.11 4.98 -21.88
C ASP A 66 -6.75 5.65 -21.72
N ASN A 67 -6.62 6.52 -20.73
CA ASN A 67 -5.52 7.46 -20.65
C ASN A 67 -4.40 7.00 -19.70
N LEU A 68 -4.62 5.95 -18.90
CA LEU A 68 -3.60 5.48 -17.98
C LEU A 68 -2.55 4.68 -18.75
N ILE A 69 -1.44 5.35 -19.04
CA ILE A 69 -0.25 4.80 -19.69
C ILE A 69 0.91 4.93 -18.72
N ILE A 70 1.47 3.79 -18.33
CA ILE A 70 2.68 3.76 -17.53
C ILE A 70 3.87 3.81 -18.50
N SER A 71 4.22 5.02 -18.95
CA SER A 71 5.27 5.23 -19.95
C SER A 71 6.63 4.63 -19.55
N LYS A 72 6.89 4.51 -18.25
CA LYS A 72 8.09 3.84 -17.72
C LYS A 72 8.14 2.33 -17.97
N CYS A 73 7.00 1.69 -18.25
CA CYS A 73 6.92 0.29 -18.67
C CYS A 73 7.07 0.11 -20.19
N GLU A 74 7.08 1.20 -20.98
CA GLU A 74 7.24 1.09 -22.43
C GLU A 74 8.65 0.60 -22.77
N ARG A 75 8.72 -0.62 -23.30
CA ARG A 75 9.96 -1.31 -23.66
C ARG A 75 10.89 -1.64 -22.49
N GLU A 76 10.39 -1.51 -21.28
CA GLU A 76 11.12 -1.78 -20.03
C GLU A 76 10.40 -2.85 -19.22
N GLU A 77 11.12 -3.53 -18.33
CA GLU A 77 10.48 -4.39 -17.34
C GLU A 77 9.87 -3.54 -16.22
N CYS A 78 8.66 -3.90 -15.83
CA CYS A 78 8.01 -3.29 -14.68
C CYS A 78 7.13 -4.30 -13.96
N GLN A 79 6.81 -3.98 -12.71
CA GLN A 79 5.87 -4.70 -11.89
C GLN A 79 4.87 -3.70 -11.31
N MET A 80 3.60 -3.97 -11.56
CA MET A 80 2.47 -3.19 -11.09
C MET A 80 1.77 -3.95 -9.96
N THR A 81 1.31 -3.23 -8.95
CA THR A 81 0.45 -3.75 -7.88
C THR A 81 -0.60 -2.72 -7.52
N PHE A 82 -1.76 -3.18 -7.05
CA PHE A 82 -2.79 -2.34 -6.48
C PHE A 82 -2.68 -2.34 -4.97
N PHE A 83 -2.91 -1.18 -4.34
CA PHE A 83 -2.89 -1.02 -2.89
C PHE A 83 -3.55 0.29 -2.51
N ASP A 84 -4.36 0.30 -1.44
CA ASP A 84 -4.91 1.52 -0.82
C ASP A 84 -3.85 2.12 0.11
N ILE A 85 -3.03 3.06 -0.39
CA ILE A 85 -1.86 3.55 0.34
C ILE A 85 -2.20 4.63 1.36
N ASP A 86 -3.28 5.38 1.13
CA ASP A 86 -3.70 6.48 2.00
C ASP A 86 -4.92 6.12 2.88
N SER A 87 -5.38 4.86 2.79
CA SER A 87 -6.47 4.29 3.59
C SER A 87 -7.80 5.00 3.39
N ASP A 88 -8.05 5.52 2.20
CA ASP A 88 -9.30 6.19 1.86
C ASP A 88 -10.40 5.23 1.35
N GLY A 89 -10.04 3.95 1.19
CA GLY A 89 -10.92 2.86 0.78
C GLY A 89 -10.97 2.65 -0.73
N ASP A 90 -10.09 3.27 -1.49
CA ASP A 90 -9.93 3.05 -2.92
C ASP A 90 -8.50 2.59 -3.28
N LEU A 91 -8.36 1.88 -4.40
CA LEU A 91 -7.08 1.24 -4.75
C LEU A 91 -6.23 2.19 -5.61
N ASP A 92 -5.02 2.46 -5.12
CA ASP A 92 -3.94 3.11 -5.86
C ASP A 92 -3.13 2.11 -6.69
N ILE A 93 -2.24 2.64 -7.55
CA ILE A 93 -1.33 1.84 -8.35
C ILE A 93 0.11 2.17 -8.01
N LEU A 94 0.86 1.15 -7.58
CA LEU A 94 2.30 1.23 -7.40
C LEU A 94 3.00 0.45 -8.52
N VAL A 95 3.96 1.11 -9.18
CA VAL A 95 4.75 0.52 -10.26
C VAL A 95 6.23 0.64 -9.96
N GLY A 96 6.92 -0.49 -9.87
CA GLY A 96 8.38 -0.52 -9.87
C GLY A 96 8.95 -1.04 -11.19
N GLY A 97 10.22 -0.76 -11.47
CA GLY A 97 10.90 -1.34 -12.62
C GLY A 97 12.39 -1.03 -12.66
N GLU A 98 12.97 -1.04 -13.85
CA GLU A 98 14.40 -0.80 -14.06
C GLU A 98 14.80 0.65 -13.71
N ASN A 99 16.09 0.90 -13.47
CA ASN A 99 16.61 2.25 -13.20
C ASN A 99 16.01 2.92 -11.96
N ASN A 100 15.68 2.12 -10.94
CA ASN A 100 15.30 2.56 -9.59
C ASN A 100 14.01 3.39 -9.57
N PHE A 101 13.13 3.23 -10.56
CA PHE A 101 11.86 3.92 -10.47
C PHE A 101 10.89 3.10 -9.62
N LEU A 102 10.21 3.83 -8.75
CA LEU A 102 8.99 3.43 -8.09
C LEU A 102 8.02 4.60 -8.32
N GLN A 103 6.90 4.35 -9.01
CA GLN A 103 5.90 5.34 -9.35
C GLN A 103 4.60 4.98 -8.66
N LEU A 104 4.04 5.95 -7.94
CA LEU A 104 2.73 5.84 -7.32
C LEU A 104 1.75 6.69 -8.11
N PHE A 105 0.63 6.08 -8.48
CA PHE A 105 -0.52 6.76 -9.04
C PHE A 105 -1.62 6.70 -8.00
N ILE A 106 -1.90 7.86 -7.40
CA ILE A 106 -2.99 7.98 -6.44
C ILE A 106 -4.31 8.07 -7.19
N ASN A 107 -5.29 7.31 -6.74
CA ASN A 107 -6.65 7.43 -7.19
C ASN A 107 -7.38 8.51 -6.38
N HIS A 108 -7.55 9.71 -6.95
CA HIS A 108 -8.34 10.76 -6.29
C HIS A 108 -9.85 10.65 -6.56
N GLY A 109 -10.28 9.52 -7.12
CA GLY A 109 -11.62 9.29 -7.60
C GLY A 109 -12.46 8.57 -6.57
N THR A 110 -13.00 7.43 -6.99
CA THR A 110 -13.74 6.49 -6.14
C THR A 110 -13.47 5.10 -6.69
N PRO A 111 -13.75 4.05 -5.90
CA PRO A 111 -13.70 2.65 -6.34
C PRO A 111 -14.33 2.41 -7.74
N SER A 112 -15.55 2.92 -7.95
CA SER A 112 -16.32 2.75 -9.19
C SER A 112 -15.97 3.70 -10.34
N LYS A 113 -15.20 4.76 -10.06
CA LYS A 113 -14.82 5.80 -11.03
C LYS A 113 -13.43 6.31 -10.66
N PRO A 114 -12.39 5.50 -10.84
CA PRO A 114 -11.07 5.89 -10.42
C PRO A 114 -10.54 7.04 -11.28
N SER A 115 -9.74 7.91 -10.67
CA SER A 115 -9.14 9.07 -11.30
C SER A 115 -7.69 9.17 -10.86
N PHE A 116 -6.84 8.44 -11.59
CA PHE A 116 -5.42 8.39 -11.30
C PHE A 116 -4.67 9.65 -11.74
N SER A 117 -3.82 10.16 -10.86
CA SER A 117 -2.72 11.04 -11.25
C SER A 117 -1.41 10.49 -10.74
N LEU A 118 -0.36 10.63 -11.55
CA LEU A 118 0.99 10.35 -11.11
C LEU A 118 1.34 11.37 -10.03
N ASP A 119 1.63 10.89 -8.83
CA ASP A 119 2.22 11.73 -7.81
C ASP A 119 3.74 11.80 -8.07
N GLU A 120 4.26 13.00 -8.31
CA GLU A 120 5.70 13.21 -8.45
C GLU A 120 6.33 13.16 -7.07
N VAL A 121 6.51 11.97 -6.50
CA VAL A 121 7.41 11.70 -5.35
C VAL A 121 6.99 12.38 -4.03
N SER A 122 6.10 13.39 -4.06
CA SER A 122 5.88 14.36 -3.00
C SER A 122 4.88 13.95 -1.93
N GLN A 123 4.23 12.80 -2.08
CA GLN A 123 3.31 12.23 -1.09
C GLN A 123 3.66 10.79 -0.68
N LEU A 124 4.72 10.23 -1.26
CA LEU A 124 5.36 9.09 -0.61
C LEU A 124 5.96 9.62 0.71
N PRO A 125 5.85 8.89 1.83
CA PRO A 125 6.58 9.28 3.03
C PRO A 125 8.04 9.54 2.66
N ASP A 126 8.68 10.52 3.29
CA ASP A 126 10.01 11.02 2.90
C ASP A 126 11.05 9.88 2.73
N THR A 127 10.80 8.76 3.43
CA THR A 127 11.49 7.47 3.39
C THR A 127 11.42 6.73 2.06
N LEU A 128 10.42 6.94 1.20
CA LEU A 128 10.24 6.32 -0.11
C LEU A 128 10.58 7.29 -1.25
N GLY A 129 10.15 8.55 -1.13
CA GLY A 129 10.33 9.54 -2.19
C GLY A 129 11.81 9.90 -2.45
N ASN A 130 12.63 9.88 -1.40
CA ASN A 130 14.07 10.17 -1.51
C ASN A 130 14.96 8.90 -1.53
N TYR A 131 14.36 7.72 -1.44
CA TYR A 131 15.13 6.48 -1.31
C TYR A 131 15.72 6.05 -2.65
N GLN A 132 17.06 6.03 -2.70
CA GLN A 132 17.77 5.51 -3.85
C GLN A 132 18.00 4.02 -3.67
N PHE A 133 17.13 3.20 -4.25
CA PHE A 133 17.26 1.73 -4.30
C PHE A 133 18.54 1.22 -5.00
N GLY A 134 19.39 2.13 -5.50
CA GLY A 134 20.62 1.88 -6.27
C GLY A 134 20.33 1.25 -7.63
N SER A 135 21.29 1.25 -8.58
CA SER A 135 21.11 1.09 -10.07
C SER A 135 20.49 -0.22 -10.61
N GLY A 136 19.43 -0.73 -10.00
CA GLY A 136 18.79 -2.01 -10.30
C GLY A 136 17.28 -1.89 -10.50
N LYS A 137 16.62 -3.05 -10.45
CA LYS A 137 15.16 -3.15 -10.49
C LYS A 137 14.59 -2.88 -9.10
N SER A 138 13.48 -2.17 -9.04
CA SER A 138 12.64 -2.09 -7.84
C SER A 138 11.37 -2.89 -8.10
N LEU A 139 11.14 -3.95 -7.34
CA LEU A 139 10.02 -4.87 -7.53
C LEU A 139 9.11 -4.84 -6.28
N PRO A 140 8.01 -4.06 -6.31
CA PRO A 140 7.12 -3.93 -5.17
C PRO A 140 6.23 -5.15 -5.00
N VAL A 141 6.01 -5.53 -3.75
CA VAL A 141 5.06 -6.56 -3.30
C VAL A 141 4.33 -6.00 -2.09
N ILE A 142 3.02 -6.24 -2.03
CA ILE A 142 2.15 -5.76 -0.96
C ILE A 142 1.61 -6.96 -0.18
N ALA A 143 1.72 -6.93 1.14
CA ALA A 143 1.19 -7.96 2.02
C ALA A 143 1.06 -7.45 3.46
N ASP A 144 -0.01 -7.87 4.15
CA ASP A 144 -0.09 -7.81 5.61
C ASP A 144 0.93 -8.81 6.19
N THR A 145 2.04 -8.31 6.72
CA THR A 145 3.20 -9.15 7.06
C THR A 145 3.28 -9.46 8.54
N ASP A 146 2.75 -8.59 9.38
CA ASP A 146 2.75 -8.72 10.83
C ASP A 146 1.39 -9.20 11.39
N GLY A 147 0.34 -9.21 10.56
CA GLY A 147 -0.99 -9.70 10.87
C GLY A 147 -1.88 -8.68 11.58
N ASP A 148 -1.55 -7.39 11.50
CA ASP A 148 -2.31 -6.31 12.16
C ASP A 148 -3.54 -5.86 11.34
N GLY A 149 -3.59 -6.23 10.07
CA GLY A 149 -4.69 -6.01 9.15
C GLY A 149 -4.56 -4.80 8.24
N ASP A 150 -3.45 -4.04 8.30
CA ASP A 150 -3.03 -3.18 7.21
C ASP A 150 -2.03 -3.92 6.29
N LEU A 151 -1.74 -3.36 5.11
CA LEU A 151 -0.83 -3.98 4.15
C LEU A 151 0.48 -3.21 4.11
N ASP A 152 1.58 -3.96 4.18
CA ASP A 152 2.94 -3.44 4.08
C ASP A 152 3.47 -3.42 2.65
N LEU A 153 4.44 -2.54 2.40
CA LEU A 153 5.19 -2.51 1.16
C LEU A 153 6.57 -3.16 1.31
N TRP A 154 6.77 -4.23 0.55
CA TRP A 154 8.07 -4.86 0.33
C TRP A 154 8.64 -4.46 -1.02
N VAL A 155 9.90 -4.04 -1.07
CA VAL A 155 10.59 -3.75 -2.34
C VAL A 155 11.82 -4.64 -2.44
N ALA A 156 11.82 -5.54 -3.44
CA ALA A 156 13.04 -6.26 -3.81
C ALA A 156 13.89 -5.39 -4.73
N THR A 157 15.18 -5.26 -4.40
CA THR A 157 16.16 -4.46 -5.14
C THR A 157 17.38 -5.31 -5.51
N SER A 158 18.30 -4.74 -6.29
CA SER A 158 19.60 -5.37 -6.52
C SER A 158 20.48 -5.43 -5.26
N HIS A 159 20.13 -4.68 -4.21
CA HIS A 159 20.91 -4.56 -2.98
C HIS A 159 20.34 -5.41 -1.83
N GLY A 160 19.10 -5.87 -1.96
CA GLY A 160 18.45 -6.68 -0.95
C GLY A 160 16.93 -6.60 -1.04
N VAL A 161 16.31 -6.69 0.12
CA VAL A 161 14.86 -6.56 0.30
C VAL A 161 14.65 -5.49 1.36
N GLU A 162 13.74 -4.57 1.06
CA GLU A 162 13.41 -3.45 1.94
C GLU A 162 11.93 -3.53 2.30
N LEU A 163 11.62 -3.25 3.58
CA LEU A 163 10.27 -3.25 4.13
C LEU A 163 9.92 -1.83 4.57
N PHE A 164 8.76 -1.38 4.10
CA PHE A 164 8.06 -0.18 4.52
C PHE A 164 6.78 -0.65 5.21
N GLU A 165 6.80 -0.65 6.53
CA GLU A 165 5.70 -1.07 7.38
C GLU A 165 4.60 -0.01 7.34
N ASN A 166 3.37 -0.43 7.05
CA ASN A 166 2.20 0.39 7.31
C ASN A 166 1.85 0.22 8.78
N THR A 167 1.47 1.32 9.41
CA THR A 167 1.31 1.36 10.86
C THR A 167 -0.03 1.98 11.25
N ALA A 168 -0.93 2.09 10.28
CA ALA A 168 -2.24 2.69 10.45
C ALA A 168 -3.13 1.82 11.33
N ALA A 169 -3.12 0.50 11.13
CA ALA A 169 -3.88 -0.45 11.94
C ALA A 169 -3.30 -0.59 13.35
N ASP A 170 -1.98 -0.66 13.45
CA ASP A 170 -1.22 -0.53 14.69
C ASP A 170 -1.64 0.71 15.50
N CYS A 171 -1.67 1.89 14.87
CA CYS A 171 -2.12 3.12 15.53
C CYS A 171 -3.61 3.04 15.94
N ALA A 172 -4.48 2.54 15.06
CA ALA A 172 -5.90 2.42 15.35
C ALA A 172 -6.17 1.52 16.57
N SER A 173 -5.42 0.42 16.69
CA SER A 173 -5.48 -0.49 17.84
C SER A 173 -5.13 0.24 19.14
N GLN A 174 -4.09 1.08 19.12
CA GLN A 174 -3.61 1.88 20.25
C GLN A 174 -4.53 3.07 20.58
N CYS A 175 -5.16 3.68 19.57
CA CYS A 175 -5.99 4.88 19.70
C CYS A 175 -7.51 4.60 19.79
N THR A 176 -7.94 3.34 19.99
CA THR A 176 -9.34 2.81 19.96
C THR A 176 -10.41 3.59 20.77
N ARG A 177 -10.04 4.64 21.53
CA ARG A 177 -10.96 5.42 22.37
C ARG A 177 -10.85 6.95 22.20
N GLY A 178 -10.21 7.43 21.14
CA GLY A 178 -10.12 8.87 20.83
C GLY A 178 -9.30 9.66 21.85
N ARG A 179 -8.32 9.03 22.50
CA ARG A 179 -7.47 9.61 23.56
C ARG A 179 -6.10 10.07 23.04
N GLY A 180 -5.88 9.96 21.73
CA GLY A 180 -4.69 10.43 21.01
C GLY A 180 -4.99 10.63 19.52
N VAL A 181 -3.98 11.10 18.79
CA VAL A 181 -3.97 11.22 17.33
C VAL A 181 -2.79 10.40 16.81
N CYS A 182 -2.92 9.78 15.63
CA CYS A 182 -1.78 9.10 15.03
C CYS A 182 -0.68 10.11 14.73
N ALA A 183 0.56 9.77 15.08
CA ALA A 183 1.72 10.49 14.57
C ALA A 183 1.68 10.42 13.03
N ASN A 184 1.74 11.58 12.37
CA ASN A 184 1.51 11.70 10.93
C ASN A 184 2.68 11.14 10.10
N GLU A 185 2.96 9.82 10.10
CA GLU A 185 3.82 9.20 9.07
C GLU A 185 3.29 7.82 8.71
N GLY A 186 2.79 7.68 7.47
CA GLY A 186 1.99 6.54 7.01
C GLY A 186 2.76 5.32 6.51
N LEU A 187 4.10 5.37 6.40
CA LEU A 187 4.93 4.18 6.20
C LEU A 187 6.32 4.43 6.79
N SER A 188 6.86 3.50 7.59
CA SER A 188 8.23 3.59 8.12
C SER A 188 9.14 2.54 7.52
N SER A 189 10.34 2.94 7.08
CA SER A 189 11.37 1.98 6.65
C SER A 189 11.98 1.32 7.89
N THR A 190 11.69 0.05 8.13
CA THR A 190 12.16 -0.68 9.32
C THR A 190 13.68 -0.90 9.37
N PHE A 191 14.40 -0.54 8.30
CA PHE A 191 15.85 -0.78 8.16
C PHE A 191 16.76 0.44 8.28
N ASN A 192 16.24 1.65 8.49
CA ASN A 192 17.07 2.82 8.79
C ASN A 192 17.02 3.14 10.28
N ASP A 193 18.18 2.95 10.91
CA ASP A 193 18.58 3.37 12.26
C ASP A 193 18.40 4.89 12.42
N GLU A 194 17.16 5.37 12.57
CA GLU A 194 16.87 6.74 12.96
C GLU A 194 17.24 6.92 14.44
N ARG A 195 18.52 7.17 14.64
CA ARG A 195 19.04 7.74 15.89
C ARG A 195 18.53 9.16 16.00
N ASP A 196 17.88 9.48 17.12
CA ASP A 196 17.57 10.85 17.46
C ASP A 196 18.85 11.70 17.58
N SER A 197 18.70 13.02 17.76
CA SER A 197 19.82 13.95 17.97
C SER A 197 20.68 13.66 19.21
N PHE A 198 20.35 12.61 19.99
CA PHE A 198 21.06 12.15 21.18
C PHE A 198 21.63 10.72 21.05
N GLY A 199 21.45 10.06 19.90
CA GLY A 199 21.99 8.72 19.65
C GLY A 199 21.32 7.61 20.44
N LEU A 200 20.09 7.84 20.93
CA LEU A 200 19.28 6.85 21.62
C LEU A 200 18.22 6.28 20.65
N PHE A 201 17.85 5.02 20.84
CA PHE A 201 16.68 4.41 20.18
C PHE A 201 15.43 5.13 20.69
N SER A 202 14.99 6.18 19.98
CA SER A 202 13.83 6.98 20.35
C SER A 202 12.57 6.30 19.82
N THR A 203 11.81 5.68 20.71
CA THR A 203 10.42 5.24 20.47
C THR A 203 9.41 6.40 20.51
N SER A 204 9.88 7.66 20.51
CA SER A 204 9.01 8.84 20.69
C SER A 204 8.43 9.42 19.40
N PHE A 205 8.84 8.95 18.23
CA PHE A 205 8.36 9.43 16.92
C PHE A 205 8.29 8.32 15.86
N ALA A 206 8.06 7.07 16.27
CA ALA A 206 7.82 6.01 15.31
C ALA A 206 6.43 6.20 14.67
N ALA A 207 6.33 5.98 13.36
CA ALA A 207 5.06 5.75 12.68
C ALA A 207 4.24 4.70 13.46
N GLY A 208 2.92 4.88 13.55
CA GLY A 208 2.05 3.95 14.30
C GLY A 208 1.88 4.25 15.78
N VAL A 209 2.62 5.21 16.34
CA VAL A 209 2.49 5.57 17.76
C VAL A 209 1.31 6.53 17.97
N CYS A 210 0.46 6.20 18.95
CA CYS A 210 -0.62 7.08 19.39
C CYS A 210 -0.03 8.27 20.18
N ASP A 211 -0.03 9.48 19.60
CA ASP A 211 0.36 10.70 20.31
C ASP A 211 -0.81 11.15 21.20
N CYS A 212 -0.61 11.07 22.50
CA CYS A 212 -1.64 11.39 23.47
C CYS A 212 -1.98 12.89 23.43
N GLN A 213 -3.26 13.24 23.45
CA GLN A 213 -3.65 14.64 23.58
C GLN A 213 -3.07 15.25 24.87
N PRO A 214 -2.84 16.57 24.97
CA PRO A 214 -2.16 17.20 26.12
C PRO A 214 -2.75 16.92 27.52
N LYS A 215 -3.92 16.29 27.63
CA LYS A 215 -4.56 15.86 28.88
C LYS A 215 -4.26 14.41 29.28
N PHE A 216 -3.58 13.65 28.43
CA PHE A 216 -3.20 12.25 28.61
C PHE A 216 -1.71 12.15 28.28
N ALA A 217 -0.88 11.55 29.13
CA ALA A 217 0.56 11.47 28.90
C ALA A 217 1.15 10.14 29.43
N GLY A 218 2.12 9.58 28.71
CA GLY A 218 2.78 8.31 29.07
C GLY A 218 1.82 7.11 29.05
N VAL A 219 2.10 6.08 29.86
CA VAL A 219 1.24 4.88 30.01
C VAL A 219 -0.19 5.19 30.49
N ALA A 220 -0.49 6.45 30.84
CA ALA A 220 -1.83 6.91 31.10
C ALA A 220 -2.74 6.79 29.86
N CYS A 221 -2.24 6.86 28.62
CA CYS A 221 -3.07 6.56 27.44
C CYS A 221 -3.66 5.13 27.49
N GLU A 222 -2.85 4.15 27.93
CA GLU A 222 -3.21 2.73 28.00
C GLU A 222 -3.93 2.34 29.31
N GLN A 223 -3.57 2.96 30.44
CA GLN A 223 -4.12 2.65 31.77
C GLN A 223 -5.37 3.48 32.14
N CYS A 224 -5.58 4.61 31.46
CA CYS A 224 -6.80 5.41 31.59
C CYS A 224 -7.84 4.81 30.66
N ASP A 225 -8.43 3.71 31.10
CA ASP A 225 -9.37 2.90 30.36
C ASP A 225 -10.65 2.75 31.22
N ASP A 226 -11.83 2.59 30.60
CA ASP A 226 -13.09 2.54 31.36
C ASP A 226 -13.21 1.24 32.20
N THR A 227 -12.40 0.23 31.91
CA THR A 227 -12.27 -0.98 32.73
C THR A 227 -11.42 -0.76 33.99
N HIS A 228 -10.54 0.26 34.00
CA HIS A 228 -9.66 0.60 35.11
C HIS A 228 -10.20 1.77 35.97
N TYR A 229 -10.63 2.88 35.36
CA TYR A 229 -11.11 4.08 36.08
C TYR A 229 -12.59 4.42 35.85
N GLY A 230 -13.26 3.75 34.90
CA GLY A 230 -14.67 3.98 34.56
C GLY A 230 -14.96 5.36 33.95
N GLN A 231 -16.23 5.77 33.94
CA GLN A 231 -16.68 7.04 33.34
C GLN A 231 -16.01 8.31 33.91
N ASN A 232 -15.35 8.24 35.07
CA ASN A 232 -14.69 9.37 35.73
C ASN A 232 -13.18 9.42 35.44
N CYS A 233 -12.77 8.86 34.31
CA CYS A 233 -11.37 8.69 33.94
C CYS A 233 -10.57 10.01 33.95
N ALA A 234 -11.17 11.11 33.47
CA ALA A 234 -10.54 12.42 33.41
C ALA A 234 -10.17 13.00 34.79
N ASP A 235 -10.88 12.59 35.84
CA ASP A 235 -10.69 13.12 37.20
C ASP A 235 -9.75 12.26 38.06
N LYS A 236 -9.53 11.00 37.67
CA LYS A 236 -8.83 9.99 38.48
C LYS A 236 -7.46 9.58 37.95
N CYS A 237 -7.14 9.95 36.71
CA CYS A 237 -5.84 9.62 36.14
C CYS A 237 -4.71 10.42 36.79
N PRO A 238 -3.54 9.79 37.01
CA PRO A 238 -2.36 10.50 37.51
C PRO A 238 -1.98 11.64 36.55
N GLN A 239 -1.94 12.87 37.06
CA GLN A 239 -1.38 14.00 36.35
C GLN A 239 0.14 13.94 36.53
N ASN A 240 0.89 13.68 35.46
CA ASN A 240 2.33 13.88 35.44
C ASN A 240 2.65 15.31 35.00
#